data_AF-A0A924DEP2-F1
#
_entry.id   AF-A0A924DEP2-F1
#
_cell.length_a   1.000
_cell.length_b   1.000
_cell.length_c   1.000
_cell.angle_alpha   90.00
_cell.angle_beta   90.00
_cell.angle_gamma   90.00
#
_symmetry.space_group_name_H-M   'P 1'
#
loop_
_entity.id
_entity.type
_entity.pdbx_description
1 polymer ?
#
loop_
_entity_poly.entity_id
_entity_poly.type
_entity_poly.pdbx_seq_one_letter_code
_entity_poly.pdbx_strand_id
1 'polypeptide(L)'
;MNPHLPRLFESVQPLLPANLSEASLKAMTSANLLHIHAPLRGNDLLLLVFPGLISLGVKAELVQVSAESRWKATLRDRLRVTPGVSALRLSAPLPEPPDPPEAPPRNAYTHLFPEVIEPVVEDLITITAVEESLFYFHRDKGETETIREMDFSRRFTHLVRLQRTGERNAPLQENIREVLSRTIAYAAAYPDRIIRGGEADSVSRIALSAFLKERGTRDRSRTGKLLRKAGA
;
A
#
# COMPACT_ATOMS: atom_id res chain seq x y z
N MET A 1 -6.10 -15.73 2.10
CA MET A 1 -5.54 -14.57 1.39
C MET A 1 -6.33 -13.35 1.81
N ASN A 2 -5.68 -12.25 2.18
CA ASN A 2 -6.38 -11.04 2.61
C ASN A 2 -7.16 -10.43 1.41
N PRO A 3 -8.51 -10.32 1.47
CA PRO A 3 -9.31 -9.94 0.31
C PRO A 3 -9.18 -8.45 -0.06
N HIS A 4 -8.69 -7.59 0.84
CA HIS A 4 -8.62 -6.15 0.61
C HIS A 4 -7.46 -5.76 -0.32
N LEU A 5 -6.27 -6.33 -0.15
CA LEU A 5 -5.09 -5.92 -0.94
C LEU A 5 -5.26 -6.03 -2.46
N PRO A 6 -5.88 -7.09 -3.02
CA PRO A 6 -6.19 -7.14 -4.45
C PRO A 6 -6.92 -5.90 -4.99
N ARG A 7 -7.87 -5.33 -4.24
CA ARG A 7 -8.65 -4.14 -4.65
C ARG A 7 -7.81 -2.87 -4.68
N LEU A 8 -6.94 -2.72 -3.71
CA LEU A 8 -5.98 -1.62 -3.70
C LEU A 8 -5.06 -1.72 -4.91
N PHE A 9 -4.59 -2.92 -5.27
CA PHE A 9 -3.76 -3.13 -6.45
C PHE A 9 -4.49 -2.87 -7.76
N GLU A 10 -5.77 -3.23 -7.89
CA GLU A 10 -6.60 -2.87 -9.04
C GLU A 10 -6.65 -1.34 -9.24
N SER A 11 -6.81 -0.57 -8.15
CA SER A 11 -6.85 0.90 -8.20
C SER A 11 -5.50 1.53 -8.56
N VAL A 12 -4.39 0.86 -8.19
CA VAL A 12 -3.03 1.31 -8.45
C VAL A 12 -2.57 0.97 -9.87
N GLN A 13 -3.06 -0.13 -10.45
CA GLN A 13 -2.59 -0.68 -11.73
C GLN A 13 -2.44 0.37 -12.87
N PRO A 14 -3.38 1.30 -13.08
CA PRO A 14 -3.26 2.32 -14.13
C PRO A 14 -2.12 3.33 -13.92
N LEU A 15 -1.56 3.41 -12.71
CA LEU A 15 -0.50 4.36 -12.33
C LEU A 15 0.90 3.73 -12.36
N LEU A 16 0.98 2.41 -12.48
CA LEU A 16 2.25 1.69 -12.48
C LEU A 16 2.94 1.79 -13.84
N PRO A 17 4.28 1.68 -13.89
CA PRO A 17 5.01 1.52 -15.14
C PRO A 17 4.53 0.28 -15.90
N ALA A 18 4.37 0.38 -17.22
CA ALA A 18 3.82 -0.70 -18.06
C ALA A 18 4.66 -1.99 -18.06
N ASN A 19 5.94 -1.89 -17.71
CA ASN A 19 6.89 -3.00 -17.65
C ASN A 19 7.12 -3.52 -16.23
N LEU A 20 6.32 -3.09 -15.25
CA LEU A 20 6.43 -3.58 -13.88
C LEU A 20 5.87 -5.00 -13.81
N SER A 21 6.70 -5.96 -13.38
CA SER A 21 6.22 -7.32 -13.15
C SER A 21 5.31 -7.39 -11.92
N GLU A 22 4.39 -8.34 -11.93
CA GLU A 22 3.56 -8.64 -10.75
C GLU A 22 4.41 -9.02 -9.53
N ALA A 23 5.54 -9.70 -9.75
CA ALA A 23 6.50 -10.04 -8.71
C ALA A 23 7.14 -8.77 -8.09
N SER A 24 7.49 -7.78 -8.91
CA SER A 24 8.01 -6.50 -8.43
C SER A 24 6.98 -5.72 -7.63
N LEU A 25 5.73 -5.69 -8.09
CA LEU A 25 4.63 -5.06 -7.36
C LEU A 25 4.44 -5.74 -6.00
N LYS A 26 4.32 -7.08 -6.00
CA LYS A 26 4.16 -7.91 -4.80
C LYS A 26 5.31 -7.74 -3.82
N ALA A 27 6.55 -7.77 -4.29
CA ALA A 27 7.72 -7.63 -3.42
C ALA A 27 7.79 -6.26 -2.75
N MET A 28 7.53 -5.17 -3.49
CA MET A 28 7.65 -3.82 -2.95
C MET A 28 6.50 -3.42 -2.04
N THR A 29 5.28 -3.91 -2.31
CA THR A 29 4.08 -3.59 -1.52
C THR A 29 3.85 -4.57 -0.37
N SER A 30 4.86 -5.39 -0.06
CA SER A 30 4.82 -6.39 0.99
C SER A 30 3.70 -7.40 0.81
N ALA A 31 3.75 -8.20 -0.26
CA ALA A 31 2.91 -9.39 -0.48
C ALA A 31 2.86 -10.34 0.73
N ASN A 32 3.78 -10.20 1.68
CA ASN A 32 3.72 -10.76 3.02
C ASN A 32 2.34 -10.56 3.67
N LEU A 33 1.73 -9.39 3.50
CA LEU A 33 0.39 -9.07 4.01
C LEU A 33 -0.75 -9.88 3.35
N LEU A 34 -0.54 -10.39 2.13
CA LEU A 34 -1.54 -11.24 1.45
C LEU A 34 -1.69 -12.61 2.12
N HIS A 35 -0.63 -13.07 2.78
CA HIS A 35 -0.52 -14.41 3.37
C HIS A 35 -0.63 -14.43 4.89
N ILE A 36 -0.61 -13.26 5.54
CA ILE A 36 -0.99 -13.14 6.94
C ILE A 36 -2.47 -13.50 7.08
N HIS A 37 -2.76 -14.55 7.86
CA HIS A 37 -4.12 -14.95 8.22
C HIS A 37 -4.78 -14.01 9.25
N ALA A 38 -4.14 -12.88 9.55
CA ALA A 38 -4.68 -11.84 10.42
C ALA A 38 -5.36 -10.71 9.61
N PRO A 39 -6.28 -9.96 10.24
CA PRO A 39 -6.91 -8.81 9.62
C PRO A 39 -5.89 -7.77 9.13
N LEU A 40 -6.20 -7.12 8.01
CA LEU A 40 -5.39 -5.99 7.52
C LEU A 40 -5.59 -4.82 8.48
N ARG A 41 -4.50 -4.18 8.88
CA ARG A 41 -4.50 -3.02 9.77
C ARG A 41 -4.16 -1.76 8.98
N GLY A 42 -4.63 -0.61 9.44
CA GLY A 42 -4.32 0.67 8.81
C GLY A 42 -2.82 0.96 8.75
N ASN A 43 -2.07 0.54 9.78
CA ASN A 43 -0.61 0.65 9.82
C ASN A 43 0.08 -0.23 8.78
N ASP A 44 -0.51 -1.36 8.39
CA ASP A 44 0.01 -2.18 7.28
C ASP A 44 0.03 -1.37 5.98
N LEU A 45 -1.01 -0.56 5.74
CA LEU A 45 -1.07 0.32 4.58
C LEU A 45 0.00 1.43 4.66
N LEU A 46 0.06 2.13 5.79
CA LEU A 46 0.92 3.31 5.95
C LEU A 46 2.42 2.98 6.02
N LEU A 47 2.77 1.86 6.65
CA LEU A 47 4.16 1.51 6.95
C LEU A 47 4.77 0.51 5.97
N LEU A 48 3.94 -0.28 5.26
CA LEU A 48 4.42 -1.27 4.30
C LEU A 48 3.94 -0.98 2.87
N VAL A 49 2.63 -0.88 2.65
CA VAL A 49 2.10 -0.80 1.29
C VAL A 49 2.44 0.52 0.63
N PHE A 50 2.17 1.65 1.28
CA PHE A 50 2.34 2.99 0.70
C PHE A 50 3.80 3.33 0.43
N PRO A 51 4.75 3.07 1.35
CA PRO A 51 6.17 3.21 1.02
C PRO A 51 6.54 2.34 -0.19
N GLY A 52 6.06 1.09 -0.22
CA GLY A 52 6.19 0.21 -1.39
C GLY A 52 5.75 0.85 -2.70
N LEU A 53 4.55 1.44 -2.72
CA LEU A 53 4.02 2.17 -3.87
C LEU A 53 4.89 3.37 -4.25
N ILE A 54 5.41 4.12 -3.28
CA ILE A 54 6.29 5.28 -3.53
C ILE A 54 7.57 4.85 -4.25
N SER A 55 8.15 3.71 -3.89
CA SER A 55 9.31 3.16 -4.62
C SER A 55 9.02 2.75 -6.06
N LEU A 56 7.74 2.54 -6.39
CA LEU A 56 7.25 2.23 -7.73
C LEU A 56 6.82 3.49 -8.49
N GLY A 57 7.02 4.68 -7.91
CA GLY A 57 6.65 5.96 -8.49
C GLY A 57 5.18 6.33 -8.27
N VAL A 58 4.53 5.77 -7.25
CA VAL A 58 3.13 6.05 -6.92
C VAL A 58 3.05 6.56 -5.49
N LYS A 59 2.72 7.84 -5.31
CA LYS A 59 2.38 8.41 -4.01
C LYS A 59 1.01 7.90 -3.60
N ALA A 60 0.90 7.43 -2.36
CA ALA A 60 -0.35 7.00 -1.75
C ALA A 60 -0.55 7.74 -0.43
N GLU A 61 -1.77 8.23 -0.20
CA GLU A 61 -2.16 8.96 1.01
C GLU A 61 -3.57 8.54 1.42
N LEU A 62 -3.84 8.59 2.72
CA LEU A 62 -5.20 8.44 3.25
C LEU A 62 -5.81 9.83 3.43
N VAL A 63 -6.97 10.05 2.82
CA VAL A 63 -7.74 11.28 2.94
C VAL A 63 -9.01 10.95 3.70
N GLN A 64 -9.21 11.58 4.86
CA GLN A 64 -10.42 11.36 5.65
C GLN A 64 -11.66 11.84 4.90
N VAL A 65 -12.71 11.01 4.90
CA VAL A 65 -14.03 11.36 4.39
C VAL A 65 -14.72 12.19 5.45
N SER A 66 -14.94 13.47 5.16
CA SER A 66 -15.72 14.37 6.02
C SER A 66 -16.98 14.85 5.30
N ALA A 67 -17.96 15.37 6.07
CA ALA A 67 -19.18 15.94 5.50
C ALA A 67 -18.90 17.20 4.65
N GLU A 68 -17.79 17.88 4.88
CA GLU A 68 -17.39 19.11 4.19
C GLU A 68 -16.70 18.83 2.84
N SER A 69 -17.46 18.18 1.94
CA SER A 69 -17.53 18.23 0.46
C SER A 69 -16.29 18.37 -0.47
N ARG A 70 -15.11 18.84 -0.04
CA ARG A 70 -13.99 19.13 -0.95
C ARG A 70 -13.43 17.88 -1.63
N TRP A 71 -13.45 16.74 -0.94
CA TRP A 71 -12.94 15.47 -1.47
C TRP A 71 -13.76 14.93 -2.64
N LYS A 72 -15.05 15.30 -2.78
CA LYS A 72 -15.94 14.79 -3.84
C LYS A 72 -15.59 15.36 -5.21
N ALA A 73 -15.34 16.66 -5.28
CA ALA A 73 -14.91 17.31 -6.51
C ALA A 73 -13.58 16.71 -6.98
N THR A 74 -12.62 16.58 -6.04
CA THR A 74 -11.34 15.92 -6.29
C THR A 74 -11.50 14.47 -6.76
N LEU A 75 -12.41 13.70 -6.15
CA LEU A 75 -12.70 12.33 -6.54
C LEU A 75 -13.28 12.25 -7.96
N ARG A 76 -14.27 13.10 -8.28
CA ARG A 76 -14.89 13.14 -9.62
C ARG A 76 -13.86 13.47 -10.70
N ASP A 77 -13.03 14.48 -10.47
CA ASP A 77 -11.97 14.83 -11.41
C ASP A 77 -10.92 13.72 -11.55
N ARG A 78 -10.62 13.02 -10.45
CA ARG A 78 -9.71 11.89 -10.48
C ARG A 78 -10.24 10.73 -11.31
N LEU A 79 -11.51 10.37 -11.14
CA LEU A 79 -12.16 9.26 -11.86
C LEU A 79 -12.19 9.48 -13.38
N ARG A 80 -12.17 10.73 -13.84
CA ARG A 80 -12.02 11.06 -15.28
C ARG A 80 -10.67 10.65 -15.87
N VAL A 81 -9.62 10.57 -15.04
CA VAL A 81 -8.23 10.31 -15.46
C VAL A 81 -7.74 8.95 -15.00
N THR A 82 -8.32 8.40 -13.93
CA THR A 82 -7.91 7.13 -13.32
C THR A 82 -9.18 6.34 -12.99
N PRO A 83 -9.40 5.16 -13.59
CA PRO A 83 -10.69 4.45 -13.54
C PRO A 83 -11.07 3.88 -12.17
N GLY A 84 -10.26 4.09 -11.13
CA GLY A 84 -10.50 3.52 -9.81
C GLY A 84 -9.92 4.38 -8.69
N VAL A 85 -10.69 4.57 -7.62
CA VAL A 85 -10.24 5.15 -6.35
C VAL A 85 -10.70 4.25 -5.21
N SER A 86 -9.79 3.83 -4.34
CA SER A 86 -10.16 2.97 -3.22
C SER A 86 -10.77 3.77 -2.08
N ALA A 87 -11.82 3.25 -1.47
CA ALA A 87 -12.39 3.76 -0.22
C ALA A 87 -12.35 2.68 0.85
N LEU A 88 -12.13 3.09 2.10
CA LEU A 88 -11.96 2.18 3.23
C LEU A 88 -12.74 2.58 4.47
N ARG A 89 -13.19 1.55 5.15
CA ARG A 89 -13.79 1.61 6.47
C ARG A 89 -12.80 1.07 7.48
N LEU A 90 -12.43 1.90 8.45
CA LEU A 90 -11.61 1.50 9.59
C LEU A 90 -12.50 1.32 10.82
N SER A 91 -12.16 0.34 11.66
CA SER A 91 -12.82 0.10 12.94
C SER A 91 -12.61 1.24 13.95
N ALA A 92 -11.53 2.01 13.78
CA ALA A 92 -11.14 3.14 14.61
C ALA A 92 -10.43 4.20 13.73
N PRO A 93 -10.38 5.48 14.13
CA PRO A 93 -9.55 6.47 13.44
C PRO A 93 -8.08 6.06 13.49
N LEU A 94 -7.33 6.38 12.43
CA LEU A 94 -5.89 6.21 12.44
C LEU A 94 -5.28 7.09 13.53
N PRO A 95 -4.28 6.58 14.28
CA PRO A 95 -3.45 7.45 15.07
C PRO A 95 -2.79 8.48 14.15
N GLU A 96 -2.63 9.71 14.64
CA GLU A 96 -1.87 10.70 13.89
C GLU A 96 -0.48 10.12 13.58
N PRO A 97 0.02 10.27 12.34
CA PRO A 97 1.35 9.81 12.01
C PRO A 97 2.34 10.49 12.95
N PRO A 98 3.28 9.74 13.56
CA PRO A 98 4.29 10.37 14.40
C PRO A 98 5.06 11.40 13.57
N ASP A 99 5.43 12.51 14.20
CA ASP A 99 6.31 13.49 13.58
C ASP A 99 7.53 12.79 12.96
N PRO A 100 8.00 13.22 11.77
CA PRO A 100 9.16 12.60 11.15
C PRO A 100 10.32 12.65 12.14
N PRO A 101 10.85 11.48 12.56
CA PRO A 101 11.91 11.49 13.55
C PRO A 101 13.16 12.13 12.93
N GLU A 102 13.88 12.93 13.72
CA GLU A 102 15.29 13.18 13.44
C GLU A 102 15.98 11.82 13.21
N ALA A 103 16.81 11.73 12.16
CA ALA A 103 17.41 10.48 11.68
C ALA A 103 17.80 9.56 12.85
N PRO A 104 17.11 8.43 13.06
CA PRO A 104 17.27 7.68 14.30
C PRO A 104 18.67 7.06 14.37
N PRO A 105 19.25 6.94 15.58
CA PRO A 105 20.41 6.09 15.75
C PRO A 105 20.06 4.65 15.36
N ARG A 106 21.03 3.95 14.74
CA ARG A 106 20.86 2.63 14.07
C ARG A 106 20.15 1.53 14.90
N ASN A 107 19.95 1.72 16.20
CA ASN A 107 19.43 0.72 17.12
C ASN A 107 18.17 1.15 17.91
N ALA A 108 17.52 2.27 17.56
CA ALA A 108 16.45 2.88 18.40
C ALA A 108 15.01 2.41 18.12
N TYR A 109 14.77 1.52 17.17
CA TYR A 109 13.41 1.23 16.69
C TYR A 109 12.61 0.21 17.52
N THR A 110 13.22 -0.40 18.54
CA THR A 110 12.60 -1.52 19.27
C THR A 110 11.53 -1.10 20.29
N HIS A 111 11.36 0.20 20.56
CA HIS A 111 10.51 0.70 21.66
C HIS A 111 9.41 1.70 21.24
N LEU A 112 9.17 1.91 19.96
CA LEU A 112 8.40 3.07 19.47
C LEU A 112 6.88 2.88 19.34
N PHE A 113 6.32 1.72 19.65
CA PHE A 113 4.88 1.52 19.53
C PHE A 113 4.30 1.10 20.88
N PRO A 114 3.54 1.98 21.56
CA PRO A 114 2.69 1.55 22.66
C PRO A 114 1.69 0.49 22.17
N GLU A 115 1.02 -0.21 23.10
CA GLU A 115 -0.13 -1.09 22.84
C GLU A 115 -1.36 -0.32 22.31
N VAL A 116 -1.16 0.56 21.33
CA VAL A 116 -2.25 1.20 20.62
C VAL A 116 -2.95 0.11 19.82
N ILE A 117 -4.26 -0.03 20.03
CA ILE A 117 -5.09 -0.88 19.19
C ILE A 117 -5.05 -0.30 17.78
N GLU A 118 -4.28 -0.93 16.91
CA GLU A 118 -4.15 -0.54 15.52
C GLU A 118 -5.51 -0.70 14.81
N PRO A 119 -5.97 0.30 14.04
CA PRO A 119 -7.25 0.22 13.35
C PRO A 119 -7.29 -0.95 12.38
N VAL A 120 -8.39 -1.70 12.38
CA VAL A 120 -8.62 -2.80 11.45
C VAL A 120 -9.33 -2.26 10.22
N VAL A 121 -8.90 -2.68 9.04
CA VAL A 121 -9.61 -2.43 7.77
C VAL A 121 -10.77 -3.40 7.71
N GLU A 122 -11.99 -2.89 7.88
CA GLU A 122 -13.23 -3.70 7.88
C GLU A 122 -13.83 -3.84 6.47
N ASP A 123 -13.64 -2.82 5.64
CA ASP A 123 -14.16 -2.81 4.27
C ASP A 123 -13.21 -2.01 3.37
N LEU A 124 -13.04 -2.46 2.13
CA LEU A 124 -12.26 -1.77 1.11
C LEU A 124 -12.94 -2.00 -0.24
N ILE A 125 -13.35 -0.92 -0.88
CA ILE A 125 -14.03 -0.94 -2.18
C ILE A 125 -13.26 -0.11 -3.20
N THR A 126 -13.46 -0.39 -4.49
CA THR A 126 -12.95 0.44 -5.58
C THR A 126 -14.11 1.24 -6.18
N ILE A 127 -14.11 2.55 -5.98
CA ILE A 127 -15.06 3.49 -6.62
C ILE A 127 -14.65 3.65 -8.08
N THR A 128 -15.63 3.50 -8.98
CA THR A 128 -15.43 3.58 -10.43
C THR A 128 -16.15 4.78 -11.07
N ALA A 129 -17.24 5.26 -10.46
CA ALA A 129 -17.95 6.44 -10.92
C ALA A 129 -18.66 7.18 -9.77
N VAL A 130 -18.89 8.48 -9.98
CA VAL A 130 -19.70 9.33 -9.12
C VAL A 130 -20.64 10.14 -10.00
N GLU A 131 -21.95 9.89 -9.88
CA GLU A 131 -22.99 10.58 -10.64
C GLU A 131 -24.00 11.18 -9.67
N GLU A 132 -24.25 12.48 -9.80
CA GLU A 132 -25.13 13.22 -8.90
C GLU A 132 -24.77 12.97 -7.41
N SER A 133 -25.59 12.17 -6.71
CA SER A 133 -25.42 11.77 -5.30
C SER A 133 -25.22 10.26 -5.12
N LEU A 134 -24.81 9.54 -6.17
CA LEU A 134 -24.57 8.11 -6.19
C LEU A 134 -23.09 7.80 -6.45
N PHE A 135 -22.59 6.81 -5.72
CA PHE A 135 -21.26 6.24 -5.87
C PHE A 135 -21.41 4.83 -6.43
N TYR A 136 -20.69 4.55 -7.52
CA TYR A 136 -20.60 3.23 -8.12
C TYR A 136 -19.28 2.60 -7.70
N PHE A 137 -19.32 1.36 -7.23
CA PHE A 137 -18.14 0.69 -6.73
C PHE A 137 -18.17 -0.83 -6.92
N HIS A 138 -17.00 -1.45 -6.80
CA HIS A 138 -16.84 -2.90 -6.74
C HIS A 138 -16.39 -3.33 -5.36
N ARG A 139 -17.11 -4.29 -4.77
CA ARG A 139 -16.71 -5.04 -3.57
C ARG A 139 -16.01 -6.33 -3.97
N ASP A 140 -16.64 -7.10 -4.84
CA ASP A 140 -16.14 -8.35 -5.40
C ASP A 140 -15.92 -8.30 -6.92
N LYS A 141 -15.25 -9.32 -7.48
CA LYS A 141 -14.90 -9.30 -8.91
C LYS A 141 -16.19 -9.43 -9.73
N GLY A 142 -16.60 -8.33 -10.37
CA GLY A 142 -17.53 -8.33 -11.48
C GLY A 142 -18.88 -7.66 -11.24
N GLU A 143 -19.25 -7.37 -9.99
CA GLU A 143 -20.53 -6.72 -9.68
C GLU A 143 -20.33 -5.25 -9.32
N THR A 144 -21.06 -4.38 -10.02
CA THR A 144 -21.14 -2.95 -9.70
C THR A 144 -22.27 -2.76 -8.70
N GLU A 145 -21.90 -2.30 -7.51
CA GLU A 145 -22.84 -1.86 -6.48
C GLU A 145 -23.00 -0.32 -6.53
N THR A 146 -24.11 0.17 -5.98
CA THR A 146 -24.35 1.60 -5.81
C THR A 146 -24.63 1.93 -4.35
N ILE A 147 -24.18 3.11 -3.92
CA ILE A 147 -24.46 3.64 -2.58
C ILE A 147 -24.71 5.14 -2.67
N ARG A 148 -25.72 5.63 -1.94
CA ARG A 148 -25.99 7.07 -1.84
C ARG A 148 -24.88 7.76 -1.08
N GLU A 149 -24.61 9.01 -1.44
CA GLU A 149 -23.55 9.81 -0.83
C GLU A 149 -23.63 9.88 0.71
N MET A 150 -24.82 10.12 1.25
CA MET A 150 -25.02 10.16 2.70
C MET A 150 -24.67 8.81 3.36
N ASP A 151 -25.02 7.69 2.73
CA ASP A 151 -24.71 6.37 3.25
C ASP A 151 -23.23 6.03 3.07
N PHE A 152 -22.62 6.49 1.97
CA PHE A 152 -21.19 6.37 1.72
C PHE A 152 -20.38 7.07 2.81
N SER A 153 -20.69 8.34 3.09
CA SER A 153 -19.98 9.14 4.10
C SER A 153 -20.19 8.67 5.53
N ARG A 154 -21.28 7.93 5.80
CA ARG A 154 -21.50 7.23 7.08
C ARG A 154 -20.74 5.92 7.18
N ARG A 155 -20.53 5.23 6.06
CA ARG A 155 -19.94 3.88 6.01
C ARG A 155 -18.43 3.90 5.86
N PHE A 156 -17.91 4.77 5.00
CA PHE A 156 -16.49 4.82 4.67
C PHE A 156 -15.84 6.03 5.32
N THR A 157 -14.68 5.78 5.91
CA THR A 157 -13.98 6.74 6.77
C THR A 157 -12.85 7.45 6.03
N HIS A 158 -12.25 6.81 5.02
CA HIS A 158 -11.14 7.37 4.26
C HIS A 158 -11.19 6.96 2.79
N LEU A 159 -10.52 7.76 1.96
CA LEU A 159 -10.16 7.45 0.58
C LEU A 159 -8.66 7.23 0.48
N VAL A 160 -8.24 6.33 -0.40
CA VAL A 160 -6.84 6.20 -0.81
C VAL A 160 -6.60 7.12 -2.01
N ARG A 161 -5.90 8.22 -1.78
CA ARG A 161 -5.46 9.11 -2.85
C ARG A 161 -4.16 8.58 -3.44
N LEU A 162 -4.23 8.16 -4.70
CA LEU A 162 -3.09 7.67 -5.46
C LEU A 162 -2.69 8.70 -6.51
N GLN A 163 -1.40 8.98 -6.64
CA GLN A 163 -0.86 9.90 -7.65
C GLN A 163 0.49 9.38 -8.17
N ARG A 164 0.70 9.42 -9.49
CA ARG A 164 2.03 9.14 -10.05
C ARG A 164 2.98 10.25 -9.61
N THR A 165 4.08 9.89 -8.96
CA THR A 165 5.17 10.84 -8.71
C THR A 165 5.87 11.07 -10.04
N GLY A 166 5.92 12.33 -10.50
CA GLY A 166 6.74 12.67 -11.67
C GLY A 166 8.19 12.23 -11.46
N GLU A 167 8.91 11.96 -12.54
CA GLU A 167 10.29 11.43 -12.52
C GLU A 167 11.31 12.34 -11.80
N ARG A 168 10.93 13.54 -11.37
CA ARG A 168 11.86 14.64 -11.04
C ARG A 168 12.26 14.83 -9.57
N ASN A 169 11.54 14.31 -8.57
CA ASN A 169 11.69 14.88 -7.22
C ASN A 169 12.37 14.01 -6.15
N ALA A 170 12.75 12.77 -6.44
CA ALA A 170 13.71 12.02 -5.62
C ALA A 170 14.34 10.90 -6.46
N PRO A 171 15.66 10.67 -6.40
CA PRO A 171 16.26 9.55 -7.10
C PRO A 171 15.66 8.26 -6.57
N LEU A 172 15.16 7.40 -7.46
CA LEU A 172 14.55 6.09 -7.17
C LEU A 172 15.28 5.28 -6.09
N GLN A 173 16.61 5.41 -6.01
CA GLN A 173 17.44 4.76 -5.01
C GLN A 173 17.22 5.26 -3.57
N GLU A 174 16.96 6.55 -3.37
CA GLU A 174 16.63 7.11 -2.05
C GLU A 174 15.28 6.57 -1.57
N ASN A 175 14.26 6.57 -2.43
CA ASN A 175 12.96 5.97 -2.13
C ASN A 175 13.10 4.48 -1.80
N ILE A 176 13.91 3.73 -2.55
CA ILE A 176 14.15 2.31 -2.26
C ILE A 176 14.84 2.14 -0.90
N ARG A 177 15.86 2.94 -0.58
CA ARG A 177 16.55 2.87 0.72
C ARG A 177 15.64 3.20 1.89
N GLU A 178 14.81 4.24 1.73
CA GLU A 178 13.85 4.64 2.74
C GLU A 178 12.81 3.55 2.97
N VAL A 179 12.29 2.95 1.89
CA VAL A 179 11.36 1.82 1.96
C VAL A 179 11.98 0.62 2.66
N LEU A 180 13.19 0.22 2.26
CA LEU A 180 13.89 -0.89 2.91
C LEU A 180 14.12 -0.62 4.40
N SER A 181 14.47 0.62 4.77
CA SER A 181 14.66 1.01 6.17
C SER A 181 13.36 0.93 6.97
N ARG A 182 12.24 1.43 6.40
CA ARG A 182 10.91 1.34 7.01
C ARG A 182 10.42 -0.10 7.12
N THR A 183 10.65 -0.93 6.09
CA THR A 183 10.33 -2.36 6.13
C THR A 183 11.13 -3.08 7.22
N ILE A 184 12.41 -2.77 7.39
CA ILE A 184 13.24 -3.35 8.46
C ILE A 184 12.73 -2.90 9.86
N ALA A 185 12.41 -1.62 10.03
CA ALA A 185 11.87 -1.12 11.29
C ALA A 185 10.51 -1.77 11.62
N TYR A 186 9.61 -1.88 10.64
CA TYR A 186 8.35 -2.60 10.80
C TYR A 186 8.58 -4.09 11.12
N ALA A 187 9.57 -4.74 10.48
CA ALA A 187 9.93 -6.13 10.77
C ALA A 187 10.32 -6.36 12.22
N ALA A 188 11.07 -5.41 12.78
CA ALA A 188 11.49 -5.45 14.17
C ALA A 188 10.32 -5.22 15.12
N ALA A 189 9.40 -4.30 14.79
CA ALA A 189 8.26 -3.96 15.63
C ALA A 189 7.14 -5.02 15.61
N TYR A 190 6.88 -5.64 14.46
CA TYR A 190 5.80 -6.60 14.25
C TYR A 190 6.33 -7.92 13.68
N PRO A 191 7.14 -8.67 14.45
CA PRO A 191 7.80 -9.88 13.95
C PRO A 191 6.83 -11.02 13.64
N ASP A 192 5.61 -10.99 14.18
CA ASP A 192 4.49 -11.90 13.86
C ASP A 192 3.82 -11.58 12.52
N ARG A 193 4.04 -10.37 11.99
CA ARG A 193 3.49 -9.89 10.72
C ARG A 193 4.47 -9.97 9.56
N ILE A 194 5.68 -10.44 9.82
CA ILE A 194 6.71 -10.63 8.79
C ILE A 194 7.03 -12.13 8.67
N ILE A 195 7.36 -12.53 7.45
CA ILE A 195 7.86 -13.86 7.08
C ILE A 195 8.95 -14.33 8.03
N ARG A 196 8.74 -15.48 8.66
CA ARG A 196 9.70 -16.12 9.57
C ARG A 196 10.49 -17.25 8.91
N GLY A 197 10.25 -17.53 7.63
CA GLY A 197 10.96 -18.53 6.84
C GLY A 197 10.34 -19.93 6.86
N GLY A 198 9.10 -20.07 7.32
CA GLY A 198 8.36 -21.34 7.34
C GLY A 198 7.78 -21.74 5.97
N GLU A 199 7.14 -22.90 5.86
CA GLU A 199 6.50 -23.36 4.60
C GLU A 199 5.40 -22.42 4.10
N ALA A 200 4.64 -21.81 5.03
CA ALA A 200 3.63 -20.80 4.74
C ALA A 200 4.19 -19.56 4.01
N ASP A 201 5.50 -19.34 4.09
CA ASP A 201 6.19 -18.18 3.52
C ASP A 201 6.79 -18.45 2.12
N SER A 202 6.62 -19.65 1.58
CA SER A 202 7.19 -20.07 0.29
C SER A 202 6.83 -19.12 -0.87
N VAL A 203 5.55 -18.76 -1.02
CA VAL A 203 5.05 -17.90 -2.11
C VAL A 203 5.66 -16.51 -2.08
N SER A 204 5.69 -15.88 -0.90
CA SER A 204 6.24 -14.53 -0.76
C SER A 204 7.76 -14.50 -0.94
N ARG A 205 8.46 -15.55 -0.48
CA ARG A 205 9.90 -15.72 -0.78
C ARG A 205 10.15 -15.89 -2.27
N ILE A 206 9.31 -16.66 -2.98
CA ILE A 206 9.40 -16.80 -4.43
C ILE A 206 9.23 -15.44 -5.12
N ALA A 207 8.24 -14.64 -4.71
CA ALA A 207 8.02 -13.30 -5.25
C ALA A 207 9.20 -12.35 -4.98
N LEU A 208 9.74 -12.34 -3.75
CA LEU A 208 10.91 -11.55 -3.38
C LEU A 208 12.16 -11.99 -4.16
N SER A 209 12.40 -13.30 -4.26
CA SER A 209 13.52 -13.86 -5.03
C SER A 209 13.42 -13.49 -6.51
N ALA A 210 12.23 -13.56 -7.10
CA ALA A 210 11.98 -13.13 -8.48
C ALA A 210 12.26 -11.63 -8.66
N PHE A 211 11.81 -10.78 -7.73
CA PHE A 211 12.10 -9.35 -7.74
C PHE A 211 13.60 -9.05 -7.65
N LEU A 212 14.32 -9.67 -6.70
CA LEU A 212 15.76 -9.48 -6.53
C LEU A 212 16.53 -9.92 -7.77
N LYS A 213 16.12 -11.03 -8.41
CA LYS A 213 16.67 -11.49 -9.69
C LYS A 213 16.39 -10.49 -10.81
N GLU A 214 15.16 -10.00 -10.97
CA GLU A 214 14.78 -9.02 -11.99
C GLU A 214 15.53 -7.69 -11.85
N ARG A 215 15.63 -7.16 -10.62
CA ARG A 215 16.42 -5.95 -10.35
C ARG A 215 17.89 -6.21 -10.59
N GLY A 216 18.38 -7.36 -10.15
CA GLY A 216 19.75 -7.77 -10.34
C GLY A 216 20.13 -7.92 -11.82
N THR A 217 19.27 -8.43 -12.71
CA THR A 217 19.60 -8.59 -14.15
C THR A 217 19.69 -7.25 -14.89
N ARG A 218 18.94 -6.24 -14.44
CA ARG A 218 19.00 -4.88 -14.98
C ARG A 218 20.28 -4.12 -14.57
N ASP A 219 21.02 -4.61 -13.57
CA ASP A 219 22.25 -4.01 -13.07
C ASP A 219 23.48 -4.95 -13.25
N ARG A 220 24.46 -4.52 -14.04
CA ARG A 220 25.70 -5.29 -14.27
C ARG A 220 26.76 -5.10 -13.17
N SER A 221 26.51 -4.24 -12.19
CA SER A 221 27.44 -3.91 -11.10
C SER A 221 27.65 -5.07 -10.10
N ARG A 222 28.54 -4.85 -9.11
CA ARG A 222 28.70 -5.74 -7.95
C ARG A 222 27.39 -5.86 -7.16
N THR A 223 26.61 -4.79 -7.05
CA THR A 223 25.30 -4.78 -6.39
C THR A 223 24.32 -5.67 -7.13
N GLY A 224 24.25 -5.58 -8.46
CA GLY A 224 23.42 -6.48 -9.27
C GLY A 224 23.78 -7.96 -9.10
N LYS A 225 25.08 -8.30 -9.01
CA LYS A 225 25.52 -9.68 -8.68
C LYS A 225 25.04 -10.13 -7.29
N LEU A 226 25.15 -9.26 -6.28
CA LEU A 226 24.68 -9.54 -4.93
C LEU A 226 23.17 -9.75 -4.87
N LEU A 227 22.39 -8.92 -5.58
CA LEU A 227 20.93 -9.06 -5.68
C LEU A 227 20.52 -10.39 -6.34
N ARG A 228 21.18 -10.77 -7.45
CA ARG A 228 20.93 -12.07 -8.09
C ARG A 228 21.26 -13.25 -7.15
N LYS A 229 22.33 -13.13 -6.36
CA LYS A 229 22.71 -14.14 -5.36
C LYS A 229 21.73 -14.19 -4.19
N ALA A 230 21.23 -13.04 -3.74
CA ALA A 230 20.25 -12.97 -2.66
C ALA A 230 18.87 -13.52 -3.05
N GLY A 231 18.52 -13.48 -4.34
CA GLY A 231 17.31 -14.11 -4.87
C GLY A 231 17.49 -15.54 -5.38
N ALA A 232 18.69 -16.13 -5.26
CA ALA A 232 18.99 -17.50 -5.65
C ALA A 232 18.62 -18.47 -4.54
#